data_AF-A0A8A1UNN6-F1
#
_entry.id   AF-A0A8A1UNN6-F1
#
_cell.length_a   1.000
_cell.length_b   1.000
_cell.length_c   1.000
_cell.angle_alpha   90.00
_cell.angle_beta   90.00
_cell.angle_gamma   90.00
#
_symmetry.space_group_name_H-M   'P 1'
#
loop_
_entity.id
_entity.type
_entity.pdbx_description
1 polymer ?
#
loop_
_entity_poly.entity_id
_entity_poly.type
_entity_poly.pdbx_seq_one_letter_code
_entity_poly.pdbx_strand_id
1 'polypeptide(L)'
;MTQPAPAPRASNEPTLKPAALRLLREIARADTGQGVVFMSAPCGRWRLDGTAYVVADRTFHPLDAAGYVDVGNGRTDPVRITHAGRAHLGALDARAAA
;
A
#
# COMPACT_ATOMS: atom_id res chain seq x y z
N MET A 1 7.95 18.56 -42.23
CA MET A 1 6.82 18.57 -41.27
C MET A 1 7.25 17.71 -40.09
N THR A 2 7.80 18.34 -39.05
CA THR A 2 8.38 17.63 -37.90
C THR A 2 7.27 17.29 -36.93
N GLN A 3 6.94 16.01 -36.81
CA GLN A 3 6.06 15.50 -35.76
C GLN A 3 6.76 15.72 -34.41
N PRO A 4 6.18 16.46 -33.44
CA PRO A 4 6.74 16.51 -32.11
C PRO A 4 6.65 15.12 -31.47
N ALA A 5 7.73 14.74 -30.78
CA ALA A 5 7.83 13.49 -30.03
C ALA A 5 6.62 13.31 -29.10
N PRO A 6 6.07 12.09 -28.95
CA PRO A 6 5.02 11.87 -27.97
C PRO A 6 5.55 12.20 -26.57
N ALA A 7 4.83 13.07 -25.86
CA ALA A 7 5.06 13.36 -24.45
C ALA A 7 5.22 12.06 -23.65
N PRO A 8 6.06 12.03 -22.58
CA PRO A 8 6.14 10.86 -21.71
C PRO A 8 4.72 10.50 -21.28
N ARG A 9 4.28 9.30 -21.67
CA ARG A 9 2.95 8.78 -21.35
C ARG A 9 2.72 9.00 -19.86
N ALA A 10 1.71 9.80 -19.56
CA ALA A 10 1.19 9.92 -18.21
C ALA A 10 1.03 8.51 -17.62
N SER A 11 1.66 8.30 -16.48
CA SER A 11 1.28 7.30 -15.50
C SER A 11 1.32 5.84 -15.97
N ASN A 12 2.52 5.30 -16.14
CA ASN A 12 2.74 3.88 -15.76
C ASN A 12 2.90 3.76 -14.24
N GLU A 13 2.18 4.58 -13.47
CA GLU A 13 1.93 4.29 -12.06
C GLU A 13 1.09 3.02 -12.08
N PRO A 14 1.54 1.92 -11.48
CA PRO A 14 0.72 0.72 -11.39
C PRO A 14 -0.56 1.15 -10.67
N THR A 15 -1.67 1.26 -11.41
CA THR A 15 -2.94 1.72 -10.84
C THR A 15 -3.28 0.80 -9.68
N LEU A 16 -3.04 1.31 -8.48
CA LEU A 16 -3.08 0.49 -7.30
C LEU A 16 -4.53 0.05 -7.11
N LYS A 17 -4.75 -1.26 -7.01
CA LYS A 17 -6.12 -1.77 -6.87
C LYS A 17 -6.76 -1.13 -5.63
N PRO A 18 -8.08 -0.84 -5.66
CA PRO A 18 -8.76 -0.22 -4.51
C PRO A 18 -8.55 -0.98 -3.19
N ALA A 19 -8.44 -2.31 -3.25
CA ALA A 19 -8.13 -3.15 -2.10
C ALA A 19 -6.74 -2.88 -1.51
N ALA A 20 -5.74 -2.64 -2.36
CA ALA A 20 -4.38 -2.33 -1.95
C ALA A 20 -4.28 -0.90 -1.38
N LEU A 21 -5.02 0.07 -1.93
CA LEU A 21 -5.13 1.40 -1.33
C LEU A 21 -5.81 1.35 0.05
N ARG A 22 -6.87 0.54 0.19
CA ARG A 22 -7.51 0.31 1.49
C ARG A 22 -6.52 -0.30 2.49
N LEU A 23 -5.78 -1.33 2.08
CA LEU A 23 -4.74 -1.93 2.92
C LEU A 23 -3.70 -0.90 3.37
N LEU A 24 -3.20 -0.07 2.44
CA LEU A 24 -2.24 0.99 2.76
C LEU A 24 -2.79 1.98 3.80
N ARG A 25 -4.07 2.37 3.68
CA ARG A 25 -4.74 3.24 4.66
C ARG A 25 -4.87 2.60 6.04
N GLU A 26 -5.26 1.32 6.09
CA GLU A 26 -5.39 0.61 7.37
C GLU A 26 -4.03 0.47 8.07
N ILE A 27 -2.98 0.14 7.31
CA ILE A 27 -1.61 0.10 7.83
C ILE A 27 -1.21 1.49 8.34
N ALA A 28 -1.42 2.56 7.57
CA ALA A 28 -1.09 3.92 7.99
C ALA A 28 -1.82 4.36 9.26
N ARG A 29 -3.07 3.91 9.44
CA ARG A 29 -3.90 4.24 10.59
C ARG A 29 -3.49 3.48 11.85
N ALA A 30 -3.08 2.23 11.70
CA ALA A 30 -2.68 1.37 12.81
C ALA A 30 -1.18 1.46 13.13
N ASP A 31 -0.35 1.94 12.19
CA ASP A 31 1.09 2.11 12.42
C ASP A 31 1.36 3.31 13.33
N THR A 32 1.79 3.00 14.55
CA THR A 32 2.23 3.97 15.57
C THR A 32 3.74 4.25 15.50
N GLY A 33 4.43 3.77 14.46
CA GLY A 33 5.88 3.88 14.27
C GLY A 33 6.65 2.62 14.67
N GLN A 34 5.97 1.61 15.21
CA GLN A 34 6.55 0.29 15.49
C GLN A 34 6.29 -0.73 14.37
N GLY A 35 5.42 -0.38 13.41
CA GLY A 35 4.85 -1.32 12.44
C GLY A 35 3.59 -2.00 12.98
N VAL A 36 2.86 -2.62 12.07
CA VAL A 36 1.61 -3.31 12.33
C VAL A 36 1.77 -4.81 12.14
N VAL A 37 1.34 -5.56 13.14
CA VAL A 37 1.39 -7.01 13.12
C VAL A 37 0.20 -7.54 12.34
N PHE A 38 0.45 -8.51 11.46
CA PHE A 38 -0.61 -9.25 10.79
C PHE A 38 -0.61 -10.70 11.28
N MET A 39 -1.77 -11.19 11.67
CA MET A 39 -1.99 -12.58 12.01
C MET A 39 -2.41 -13.37 10.77
N SER A 40 -1.85 -14.57 10.59
CA SER A 40 -2.30 -15.48 9.54
C SER A 40 -3.78 -15.87 9.76
N ALA A 41 -4.59 -15.70 8.73
CA ALA A 41 -5.99 -16.09 8.71
C ALA A 41 -6.22 -17.22 7.66
N PRO A 42 -7.31 -18.00 7.79
CA PRO A 42 -7.61 -19.08 6.85
C PRO A 42 -7.64 -18.60 5.39
N CYS A 43 -7.32 -19.51 4.46
CA CYS A 43 -7.34 -19.29 3.01
C CYS A 43 -6.31 -18.27 2.47
N GLY A 44 -5.10 -18.22 3.04
CA GLY A 44 -4.03 -17.33 2.54
C GLY A 44 -4.37 -15.84 2.74
N ARG A 45 -5.06 -15.55 3.83
CA ARG A 45 -5.44 -14.19 4.22
C ARG A 45 -4.67 -13.79 5.46
N TRP A 46 -4.61 -12.50 5.68
CA TRP A 46 -3.95 -11.89 6.82
C TRP A 46 -4.90 -10.94 7.48
N ARG A 47 -4.99 -11.02 8.81
CA ARG A 47 -5.78 -10.12 9.62
C ARG A 47 -4.86 -9.14 10.32
N LEU A 48 -5.14 -7.85 10.22
CA LEU A 48 -4.42 -6.85 10.98
C LEU A 48 -4.73 -7.03 12.49
N ASP A 49 -3.69 -7.16 13.30
CA ASP A 49 -3.83 -7.35 14.74
C ASP A 49 -4.55 -6.17 15.39
N GLY A 50 -5.40 -6.46 16.38
CA GLY A 50 -6.27 -5.46 17.00
C GLY A 50 -7.44 -4.97 16.14
N THR A 51 -7.67 -5.52 14.94
CA THR A 51 -8.79 -5.15 14.07
C THR A 51 -9.53 -6.34 13.48
N ALA A 52 -10.73 -6.10 12.95
CA ALA A 52 -11.46 -7.08 12.13
C ALA A 52 -11.04 -7.05 10.64
N TYR A 53 -10.03 -6.24 10.29
CA TYR A 53 -9.64 -6.06 8.90
C TYR A 53 -8.84 -7.26 8.39
N VAL A 54 -9.35 -7.89 7.32
CA VAL A 54 -8.74 -9.06 6.70
C VAL A 54 -8.46 -8.77 5.23
N VAL A 55 -7.26 -9.13 4.77
CA VAL A 55 -6.81 -8.90 3.40
C VAL A 55 -6.15 -10.16 2.83
N ALA A 56 -6.27 -10.37 1.52
CA ALA A 56 -5.59 -11.47 0.86
C ALA A 56 -4.09 -11.17 0.71
N ASP A 57 -3.25 -12.17 0.95
CA ASP A 57 -1.78 -12.08 0.82
C ASP A 57 -1.30 -11.42 -0.50
N ARG A 58 -1.94 -11.80 -1.62
CA ARG A 58 -1.65 -11.23 -2.95
C ARG A 58 -1.79 -9.71 -3.06
N THR A 59 -2.48 -9.08 -2.11
CA THR A 59 -2.71 -7.62 -2.08
C THR A 59 -1.47 -6.87 -1.59
N PHE A 60 -0.57 -7.55 -0.86
CA PHE A 60 0.70 -6.98 -0.41
C PHE A 60 1.72 -6.88 -1.55
N HIS A 61 1.74 -7.83 -2.49
CA HIS A 61 2.67 -7.82 -3.62
C HIS A 61 2.78 -6.49 -4.37
N PRO A 62 1.68 -5.86 -4.82
CA PRO A 62 1.78 -4.57 -5.52
C PRO A 62 2.19 -3.41 -4.59
N LEU A 63 1.95 -3.49 -3.28
CA LEU A 63 2.37 -2.46 -2.33
C LEU A 63 3.87 -2.54 -2.03
N ASP A 64 4.35 -3.76 -1.85
CA ASP A 64 5.76 -4.10 -1.64
C ASP A 64 6.59 -3.77 -2.89
N ALA A 65 6.13 -4.21 -4.07
CA ALA A 65 6.78 -3.90 -5.34
C ALA A 65 6.83 -2.40 -5.65
N ALA A 66 5.86 -1.62 -5.15
CA ALA A 66 5.85 -0.16 -5.28
C ALA A 66 6.61 0.55 -4.13
N GLY A 67 7.11 -0.19 -3.13
CA GLY A 67 7.85 0.36 -2.00
C GLY A 67 7.01 1.20 -1.04
N TYR A 68 5.68 1.02 -1.03
CA TYR A 68 4.78 1.77 -0.13
C TYR A 68 4.73 1.20 1.28
N VAL A 69 5.03 -0.09 1.42
CA VAL A 69 5.11 -0.81 2.68
C VAL A 69 6.41 -1.59 2.71
N ASP A 70 6.98 -1.72 3.90
CA ASP A 70 8.03 -2.67 4.21
C ASP A 70 7.38 -3.86 4.90
N VAL A 71 7.35 -4.99 4.21
CA VAL A 71 6.62 -6.18 4.66
C VAL A 71 7.45 -7.00 5.67
N GLY A 72 8.69 -6.61 5.96
CA GLY A 72 9.57 -7.33 6.86
C GLY A 72 9.88 -8.75 6.36
N ASN A 73 10.74 -9.49 7.06
CA ASN A 73 11.35 -10.71 6.53
C ASN A 73 10.30 -11.83 6.28
N GLY A 74 9.70 -11.81 5.09
CA GLY A 74 8.66 -12.76 4.68
C GLY A 74 7.33 -12.64 5.43
N ARG A 75 6.92 -11.44 5.89
CA ARG A 75 5.64 -11.20 6.63
C ARG A 75 5.60 -11.75 8.06
N THR A 76 6.76 -12.11 8.62
CA THR A 76 6.89 -12.55 10.03
C THR A 76 7.10 -11.36 10.97
N ASP A 77 7.68 -10.28 10.46
CA ASP A 77 7.92 -9.04 11.18
C ASP A 77 6.74 -8.06 11.02
N PRO A 78 6.62 -7.06 11.91
CA PRO A 78 5.62 -6.01 11.79
C PRO A 78 5.78 -5.26 10.45
N VAL A 79 4.70 -5.20 9.69
CA VAL A 79 4.66 -4.47 8.41
C VAL A 79 4.67 -2.97 8.70
N ARG A 80 5.57 -2.23 8.08
CA ARG A 80 5.72 -0.78 8.31
C ARG A 80 5.29 0.01 7.09
N ILE A 81 4.64 1.15 7.28
CA ILE A 81 4.41 2.05 6.15
C ILE A 81 5.67 2.87 5.88
N THR A 82 6.12 2.87 4.62
CA THR A 82 7.30 3.65 4.23
C THR A 82 6.95 5.14 4.13
N HIS A 83 7.96 5.97 3.96
CA HIS A 83 7.75 7.39 3.70
C HIS A 83 6.97 7.61 2.38
N ALA A 84 7.26 6.81 1.35
CA ALA A 84 6.57 6.86 0.07
C ALA A 84 5.08 6.52 0.21
N GLY A 85 4.74 5.49 1.00
CA GLY A 85 3.33 5.12 1.25
C GLY A 85 2.55 6.24 1.94
N ARG A 86 3.17 6.88 2.94
CA ARG A 86 2.57 8.04 3.63
C ARG A 86 2.39 9.24 2.71
N ALA A 87 3.41 9.58 1.91
CA ALA A 87 3.33 10.69 0.96
C ALA A 87 2.22 10.46 -0.08
N HIS A 88 2.08 9.22 -0.59
CA HIS A 88 1.03 8.86 -1.54
C HIS A 88 -0.37 9.01 -0.93
N LEU A 89 -0.56 8.57 0.31
CA LEU A 89 -1.83 8.77 1.02
C LEU A 89 -2.13 10.26 1.25
N GLY A 90 -1.13 11.05 1.64
CA GLY A 90 -1.29 12.50 1.81
C GLY A 90 -1.68 13.21 0.52
N ALA A 91 -1.07 12.81 -0.61
CA ALA A 91 -1.43 13.35 -1.93
C ALA A 91 -2.86 12.96 -2.36
N LEU A 92 -3.31 11.75 -2.02
CA LEU A 92 -4.68 11.30 -2.28
C LEU A 92 -5.70 12.05 -1.43
N ASP A 93 -5.39 12.29 -0.15
CA ASP A 93 -6.27 13.02 0.76
C ASP A 93 -6.40 14.49 0.35
N ALA A 94 -5.28 15.14 0.01
CA ALA A 94 -5.27 16.51 -0.52
C ALA A 94 -6.06 16.64 -1.84
N ARG A 95 -6.05 15.62 -2.71
CA ARG A 95 -6.89 15.58 -3.92
C ARG A 95 -8.36 15.36 -3.64
N ALA A 96 -8.70 14.66 -2.56
CA ALA A 96 -10.09 14.41 -2.17
C ALA A 96 -10.70 15.61 -1.41
N ALA A 97 -9.87 16.44 -0.80
CA ALA A 97 -10.25 17.65 -0.08
C ALA A 97 -10.30 18.93 -0.94
N ALA A 98 -9.88 18.84 -2.21
CA ALA A 98 -9.91 19.93 -3.20
C ALA A 98 -11.16 19.87 -4.07
#